data_AF-A0A967Z845-F1
#
_entry.id   AF-A0A967Z845-F1
#
_cell.length_a   1.000
_cell.length_b   1.000
_cell.length_c   1.000
_cell.angle_alpha   90.00
_cell.angle_beta   90.00
_cell.angle_gamma   90.00
#
_symmetry.space_group_name_H-M   'P 1'
#
loop_
_entity.id
_entity.type
_entity.pdbx_description
1 polymer ?
#
loop_
_entity_poly.entity_id
_entity_poly.type
_entity_poly.pdbx_seq_one_letter_code
_entity_poly.pdbx_strand_id
1 'polypeptide(L)'
;DPRDMVDEFNQFMQELTDERDKKMRALASRLNEERRNLKRQQRRLAFGLARISPTAAFSLAATKLAGTSLIIKEHFLNEASGYQQTYAQFMKDKTGMNRGGRVLMFRTMKNDAEEEKPIDPRELPEFEYHQRSLEKSLNRALLDFGVLAIFNVLFFAGAFVAFLRYDLR
;
A
#
# COMPACT_ATOMS: atom_id res chain seq x y z
N ASP A 1 39.32 34.73 -8.78
CA ASP A 1 38.97 34.84 -10.21
C ASP A 1 37.43 34.94 -10.31
N PRO A 2 36.83 35.69 -11.24
CA PRO A 2 35.36 35.68 -11.44
C PRO A 2 34.75 34.28 -11.57
N ARG A 3 35.53 33.29 -12.04
CA ARG A 3 35.09 31.89 -12.15
C ARG A 3 34.95 31.19 -10.80
N ASP A 4 35.87 31.42 -9.87
CA ASP A 4 35.83 30.81 -8.52
C ASP A 4 34.59 31.26 -7.73
N MET A 5 34.19 32.53 -7.84
CA MET A 5 33.00 33.05 -7.14
C MET A 5 31.69 32.44 -7.68
N VAL A 6 31.62 32.15 -8.98
CA VAL A 6 30.46 31.51 -9.60
C VAL A 6 30.36 30.05 -9.15
N ASP A 7 31.48 29.35 -9.05
CA ASP A 7 31.52 27.97 -8.58
C ASP A 7 31.18 27.85 -7.09
N GLU A 8 31.66 28.77 -6.26
CA GLU A 8 31.33 28.84 -4.83
C GLU A 8 29.84 29.16 -4.60
N PHE A 9 29.28 30.10 -5.38
CA PHE A 9 27.84 30.40 -5.35
C PHE A 9 27.00 29.20 -5.79
N ASN A 10 27.42 28.47 -6.83
CA ASN A 10 26.73 27.27 -7.29
C ASN A 10 26.75 26.15 -6.23
N GLN A 11 27.89 25.94 -5.55
CA GLN A 11 27.99 24.97 -4.45
C GLN A 11 27.08 25.34 -3.28
N PHE A 12 27.07 26.61 -2.88
CA PHE A 12 26.20 27.11 -1.81
C PHE A 12 24.70 26.92 -2.15
N MET A 13 24.31 27.22 -3.39
CA MET A 13 22.93 27.02 -3.86
C MET A 13 22.56 25.54 -3.96
N GLN A 14 23.50 24.66 -4.32
CA GLN A 14 23.29 23.20 -4.30
C GLN A 14 23.09 22.69 -2.89
N GLU A 15 23.92 23.09 -1.93
CA GLU A 15 23.80 22.67 -0.53
C GLU A 15 22.46 23.10 0.08
N LEU A 16 22.04 24.35 -0.15
CA LEU A 16 20.73 24.86 0.28
C LEU A 16 19.58 24.07 -0.34
N THR A 17 19.67 23.75 -1.62
CA THR A 17 18.66 22.97 -2.33
C THR A 17 18.57 21.55 -1.77
N ASP A 18 19.72 20.91 -1.52
CA ASP A 18 19.81 19.57 -0.96
C ASP A 18 19.26 19.50 0.47
N GLU A 19 19.56 20.49 1.31
CA GLU A 19 19.05 20.56 2.67
C GLU A 19 17.52 20.77 2.67
N ARG A 20 17.03 21.67 1.82
CA ARG A 20 15.59 21.91 1.63
C ARG A 20 14.89 20.65 1.15
N ASP A 21 15.45 19.95 0.17
CA ASP A 21 14.91 18.72 -0.37
C ASP A 21 14.88 17.60 0.67
N LYS A 22 15.93 17.47 1.48
CA LYS A 22 16.00 16.50 2.57
C LYS A 22 14.90 16.75 3.60
N LYS A 23 14.72 18.02 4.02
CA LYS A 23 13.64 18.41 4.94
C LYS A 23 12.26 18.15 4.34
N MET A 24 12.04 18.53 3.08
CA MET A 24 10.78 18.29 2.37
C MET A 24 10.44 16.79 2.28
N ARG A 25 11.41 15.93 1.94
CA ARG A 25 11.22 14.48 1.88
C ARG A 25 10.90 13.90 3.26
N ALA A 26 11.62 14.32 4.29
CA ALA A 26 11.37 13.87 5.66
C ALA A 26 9.96 14.26 6.13
N LEU A 27 9.55 15.51 5.88
CA LEU A 27 8.20 15.99 6.20
C LEU A 27 7.12 15.25 5.40
N ALA A 28 7.30 15.10 4.09
CA ALA A 28 6.36 14.39 3.23
C ALA A 28 6.22 12.91 3.62
N SER A 29 7.34 12.25 3.97
CA SER A 29 7.33 10.86 4.46
C SER A 29 6.53 10.74 5.75
N ARG A 30 6.81 11.59 6.74
CA ARG A 30 6.10 11.59 8.03
C ARG A 30 4.61 11.86 7.86
N LEU A 31 4.25 12.88 7.08
CA LEU A 31 2.86 13.23 6.80
C LEU A 31 2.09 12.09 6.12
N ASN A 32 2.73 11.43 5.15
CA ASN A 32 2.12 10.28 4.46
C ASN A 32 1.97 9.07 5.39
N GLU A 33 2.96 8.81 6.25
CA GLU A 33 2.91 7.74 7.23
C GLU A 33 1.79 7.97 8.25
N GLU A 34 1.70 9.16 8.82
CA GLU A 34 0.64 9.56 9.75
C GLU A 34 -0.75 9.43 9.11
N ARG A 35 -0.92 9.97 7.89
CA ARG A 35 -2.16 9.84 7.13
C ARG A 35 -2.55 8.39 6.88
N ARG A 36 -1.57 7.51 6.59
CA ARG A 36 -1.82 6.07 6.41
C ARG A 36 -2.27 5.42 7.72
N ASN A 37 -1.63 5.76 8.83
CA ASN A 37 -1.95 5.22 10.15
C ASN A 37 -3.36 5.63 10.59
N LEU A 38 -3.71 6.91 10.45
CA LEU A 38 -5.05 7.43 10.75
C LEU A 38 -6.12 6.76 9.89
N LYS A 39 -5.91 6.65 8.57
CA LYS A 39 -6.84 5.97 7.67
C LYS A 39 -7.02 4.49 8.03
N ARG A 40 -5.95 3.82 8.49
CA ARG A 40 -6.03 2.41 8.91
C ARG A 40 -6.90 2.26 10.16
N GLN A 41 -6.74 3.14 11.15
CA GLN A 41 -7.56 3.14 12.36
C GLN A 41 -9.02 3.44 12.05
N GLN A 42 -9.30 4.52 11.31
CA GLN A 42 -10.66 4.88 10.89
C GLN A 42 -11.36 3.73 10.16
N ARG A 43 -10.65 3.08 9.23
CA ARG A 43 -11.20 1.94 8.48
C ARG A 43 -11.53 0.75 9.40
N ARG A 44 -10.67 0.46 10.38
CA ARG A 44 -10.90 -0.63 11.34
C ARG A 44 -12.16 -0.36 12.17
N LEU A 45 -12.35 0.87 12.62
CA LEU A 45 -13.54 1.28 13.36
C LEU A 45 -14.79 1.23 12.48
N ALA A 46 -14.73 1.82 11.28
CA ALA A 46 -15.85 1.84 10.34
C ALA A 46 -16.31 0.43 9.97
N PHE A 47 -15.40 -0.49 9.62
CA PHE A 47 -15.77 -1.88 9.34
C PHE A 47 -16.19 -2.66 10.58
N GLY A 48 -15.64 -2.34 11.76
CA GLY A 48 -16.10 -2.89 13.03
C GLY A 48 -17.57 -2.56 13.29
N LEU A 49 -17.94 -1.29 13.14
CA LEU A 49 -19.32 -0.81 13.30
C LEU A 49 -20.25 -1.34 12.20
N ALA A 50 -19.78 -1.40 10.95
CA ALA A 50 -20.56 -1.90 9.82
C ALA A 50 -21.05 -3.34 10.05
N ARG A 51 -20.28 -4.17 10.77
CA ARG A 51 -20.65 -5.56 11.09
C ARG A 51 -21.89 -5.70 11.96
N ILE A 52 -22.39 -4.63 12.57
CA ILE A 52 -23.68 -4.61 13.29
C ILE A 52 -24.85 -4.86 12.32
N SER A 53 -24.69 -4.54 11.03
CA SER A 53 -25.67 -4.89 10.00
C SER A 53 -25.33 -6.25 9.38
N PRO A 54 -26.27 -7.20 9.34
CA PRO A 54 -26.08 -8.50 8.69
C PRO A 54 -25.69 -8.36 7.21
N THR A 55 -26.35 -7.45 6.47
CA THR A 55 -26.07 -7.21 5.05
C THR A 55 -24.65 -6.69 4.83
N ALA A 56 -24.19 -5.79 5.71
CA ALA A 56 -22.84 -5.26 5.63
C ALA A 56 -21.79 -6.33 6.00
N ALA A 57 -22.04 -7.15 7.03
CA ALA A 57 -21.17 -8.28 7.37
C ALA A 57 -21.04 -9.27 6.20
N PHE A 58 -22.15 -9.59 5.53
CA PHE A 58 -22.15 -10.43 4.33
C PHE A 58 -21.36 -9.82 3.17
N SER A 59 -21.60 -8.54 2.84
CA SER A 59 -20.87 -7.84 1.78
C SER A 59 -19.36 -7.77 2.07
N LEU A 60 -18.97 -7.54 3.32
CA LEU A 60 -17.57 -7.57 3.74
C LEU A 60 -16.94 -8.97 3.60
N ALA A 61 -17.67 -10.03 3.93
CA ALA A 61 -17.19 -11.40 3.74
C ALA A 61 -17.02 -11.73 2.24
N ALA A 62 -18.02 -11.40 1.43
CA ALA A 62 -18.04 -11.64 -0.01
C ALA A 62 -16.88 -10.91 -0.72
N THR A 63 -16.66 -9.63 -0.41
CA THR A 63 -15.56 -8.85 -1.00
C THR A 63 -14.17 -9.32 -0.55
N LYS A 64 -14.05 -9.88 0.67
CA LYS A 64 -12.80 -10.51 1.12
C LYS A 64 -12.52 -11.81 0.36
N LEU A 65 -13.55 -12.62 0.12
CA LEU A 65 -13.45 -13.88 -0.63
C LEU A 65 -13.20 -13.66 -2.12
N ALA A 66 -13.93 -12.74 -2.73
CA ALA A 66 -13.75 -12.36 -4.12
C ALA A 66 -12.41 -11.64 -4.37
N GLY A 67 -11.65 -11.34 -3.31
CA GLY A 67 -10.39 -10.63 -3.43
C GLY A 67 -10.57 -9.24 -4.02
N THR A 68 -11.69 -8.57 -3.74
CA THR A 68 -12.04 -7.19 -4.17
C THR A 68 -12.12 -6.18 -3.02
N SER A 69 -11.84 -6.62 -1.78
CA SER A 69 -11.84 -5.74 -0.61
C SER A 69 -10.74 -4.66 -0.63
N LEU A 70 -10.96 -3.56 0.11
CA LEU A 70 -10.02 -2.44 0.29
C LEU A 70 -8.61 -2.82 0.77
N ILE A 71 -8.42 -4.05 1.28
CA ILE A 71 -7.14 -4.58 1.73
C ILE A 71 -6.18 -4.85 0.56
N ILE A 72 -6.69 -5.05 -0.66
CA ILE A 72 -5.86 -5.29 -1.87
C ILE A 72 -4.90 -4.13 -2.10
N LYS A 73 -5.38 -2.89 -1.92
CA LYS A 73 -4.55 -1.71 -2.10
C LYS A 73 -3.31 -1.77 -1.20
N GLU A 74 -3.48 -2.16 0.07
CA GLU A 74 -2.35 -2.29 0.99
C GLU A 74 -1.43 -3.44 0.59
N HIS A 75 -1.98 -4.55 0.10
CA HIS A 75 -1.20 -5.67 -0.41
C HIS A 75 -0.35 -5.25 -1.62
N PHE A 76 -0.98 -4.66 -2.62
CA PHE A 76 -0.32 -4.16 -3.82
C PHE A 76 0.79 -3.17 -3.49
N LEU A 77 0.53 -2.21 -2.60
CA LEU A 77 1.57 -1.24 -2.19
C LEU A 77 2.75 -1.92 -1.48
N ASN A 78 2.50 -2.96 -0.70
CA ASN A 78 3.58 -3.72 -0.05
C ASN A 78 4.39 -4.52 -1.07
N GLU A 79 3.74 -5.22 -2.02
CA GLU A 79 4.42 -5.95 -3.09
C GLU A 79 5.21 -5.00 -4.00
N ALA A 80 4.62 -3.87 -4.39
CA ALA A 80 5.29 -2.85 -5.19
C ALA A 80 6.50 -2.24 -4.46
N SER A 81 6.40 -2.03 -3.15
CA SER A 81 7.54 -1.58 -2.34
C SER A 81 8.64 -2.63 -2.25
N GLY A 82 8.29 -3.92 -2.19
CA GLY A 82 9.26 -5.03 -2.23
C GLY A 82 9.96 -5.09 -3.58
N TYR A 83 9.19 -5.05 -4.67
CA TYR A 83 9.71 -4.98 -6.03
C TYR A 83 10.65 -3.80 -6.25
N GLN A 84 10.31 -2.62 -5.71
CA GLN A 84 11.21 -1.45 -5.78
C GLN A 84 12.58 -1.73 -5.15
N GLN A 85 12.65 -2.49 -4.06
CA GLN A 85 13.92 -2.88 -3.43
C GLN A 85 14.70 -3.87 -4.32
N THR A 86 14.02 -4.91 -4.83
CA THR A 86 14.63 -5.88 -5.75
C THR A 86 15.16 -5.20 -7.02
N TYR A 87 14.37 -4.30 -7.60
CA TYR A 87 14.78 -3.51 -8.76
C TYR A 87 15.97 -2.60 -8.46
N ALA A 88 15.97 -1.93 -7.30
CA ALA A 88 17.11 -1.09 -6.88
C ALA A 88 18.40 -1.91 -6.73
N GLN A 89 18.28 -3.14 -6.22
CA GLN A 89 19.41 -4.06 -6.07
C GLN A 89 19.91 -4.56 -7.44
N PHE A 90 19.02 -4.97 -8.34
CA PHE A 90 19.37 -5.33 -9.72
C PHE A 90 20.14 -4.20 -10.44
N MET A 91 19.65 -2.96 -10.32
CA MET A 91 20.32 -1.81 -10.92
C MET A 91 21.68 -1.52 -10.29
N LYS A 92 21.82 -1.72 -8.98
CA LYS A 92 23.11 -1.60 -8.29
C LYS A 92 24.10 -2.66 -8.78
N ASP A 93 23.66 -3.90 -8.97
CA ASP A 93 24.53 -5.00 -9.39
C ASP A 93 24.98 -4.84 -10.86
N LYS A 94 24.11 -4.33 -11.74
CA LYS A 94 24.42 -4.16 -13.18
C LYS A 94 25.15 -2.87 -13.53
N THR A 95 24.82 -1.77 -12.87
CA THR A 95 25.36 -0.43 -13.19
C THR A 95 26.34 0.09 -12.13
N GLY A 96 26.53 -0.62 -10.99
CA GLY A 96 27.33 -0.14 -9.87
C GLY A 96 26.70 1.03 -9.08
N MET A 97 25.56 1.56 -9.57
CA MET A 97 24.85 2.69 -9.00
C MET A 97 23.48 2.28 -8.46
N ASN A 98 23.18 2.67 -7.23
CA ASN A 98 21.86 2.46 -6.64
C ASN A 98 20.85 3.45 -7.25
N ARG A 99 20.19 3.08 -8.36
CA ARG A 99 19.11 3.84 -9.00
C ARG A 99 17.80 3.74 -8.20
N GLY A 100 17.86 3.88 -6.88
CA GLY A 100 16.68 3.96 -6.01
C GLY A 100 16.02 5.33 -6.12
N GLY A 101 14.97 5.45 -6.96
CA GLY A 101 14.04 6.59 -7.03
C GLY A 101 14.60 7.98 -7.42
N ARG A 102 15.92 8.20 -7.29
CA ARG A 102 16.56 9.52 -7.37
C ARG A 102 17.24 9.79 -8.72
N VAL A 103 17.40 8.81 -9.59
CA VAL A 103 18.18 8.98 -10.84
C VAL A 103 17.33 9.42 -12.04
N LEU A 104 16.00 9.31 -11.95
CA LEU A 104 15.11 9.70 -13.06
C LEU A 104 14.96 11.23 -13.23
N MET A 105 15.15 12.04 -12.18
CA MET A 105 15.01 13.51 -12.28
C MET A 105 16.33 14.26 -12.53
N PHE A 106 17.50 13.69 -12.23
CA PHE A 106 18.79 14.40 -12.34
C PHE A 106 19.55 14.15 -13.65
N ARG A 107 19.02 13.34 -14.57
CA ARG A 107 19.72 13.01 -15.83
C ARG A 107 19.70 14.14 -16.89
N THR A 108 18.96 15.22 -16.68
CA THR A 108 18.88 16.28 -17.72
C THR A 108 20.09 17.25 -17.71
N MET A 109 21.07 17.11 -16.81
CA MET A 109 22.15 18.13 -16.68
C MET A 109 23.58 17.61 -16.44
N LYS A 110 23.98 16.44 -16.95
CA LYS A 110 25.42 16.15 -17.04
C LYS A 110 25.78 15.36 -18.31
N ASN A 111 26.43 16.07 -19.24
CA ASN A 111 27.08 15.55 -20.45
C ASN A 111 28.36 14.79 -20.09
N ASP A 112 28.26 13.69 -19.33
CA ASP A 112 29.35 12.73 -19.20
C ASP A 112 28.83 11.38 -19.68
N ALA A 113 29.09 11.13 -20.96
CA ALA A 113 28.82 9.89 -21.66
C ALA A 113 29.79 8.81 -21.17
N GLU A 114 29.54 8.25 -19.98
CA GLU A 114 29.91 6.85 -19.75
C GLU A 114 28.86 6.01 -20.48
N GLU A 115 29.30 5.27 -21.50
CA GLU A 115 28.46 4.35 -22.26
C GLU A 115 27.66 3.46 -21.30
N GLU A 116 26.38 3.77 -21.13
CA GLU A 116 25.46 2.93 -20.38
C GLU A 116 25.38 1.60 -21.10
N LYS A 117 26.04 0.57 -20.54
CA LYS A 117 25.94 -0.80 -21.03
C LYS A 117 24.45 -1.10 -21.26
N PRO A 118 24.06 -1.52 -22.47
CA PRO A 118 22.65 -1.75 -22.79
C PRO A 118 22.13 -2.79 -21.81
N ILE A 119 21.18 -2.37 -20.96
CA ILE A 119 20.48 -3.27 -20.05
C ILE A 119 19.62 -4.15 -20.94
N ASP A 120 19.86 -5.45 -20.94
CA ASP A 120 19.00 -6.39 -21.66
C ASP A 120 17.61 -6.36 -21.01
N PRO A 121 16.55 -5.97 -21.74
CA PRO A 121 15.19 -5.96 -21.20
C PRO A 121 14.73 -7.32 -20.66
N ARG A 122 15.38 -8.41 -21.06
CA ARG A 122 15.08 -9.79 -20.61
C ARG A 122 15.61 -10.11 -19.21
N GLU A 123 16.59 -9.35 -18.72
CA GLU A 123 17.16 -9.54 -17.38
C GLU A 123 16.42 -8.74 -16.31
N LEU A 124 15.48 -7.88 -16.70
CA LEU A 124 14.70 -7.06 -15.78
C LEU A 124 13.84 -7.97 -14.89
N PRO A 125 13.86 -7.77 -13.56
CA PRO A 125 12.94 -8.50 -12.68
C PRO A 125 11.51 -8.14 -13.08
N GLU A 126 10.66 -9.14 -13.31
CA GLU A 126 9.25 -8.89 -13.60
C GLU A 126 8.49 -8.62 -12.30
N PHE A 127 7.53 -7.70 -12.34
CA PHE A 127 6.63 -7.49 -11.21
C PHE A 127 5.57 -8.59 -11.19
N GLU A 128 5.77 -9.59 -10.33
CA GLU A 128 4.77 -10.62 -10.12
C GLU A 128 3.83 -10.25 -8.96
N TYR A 129 2.57 -9.98 -9.28
CA TYR A 129 1.55 -9.77 -8.26
C TYR A 129 1.02 -11.11 -7.75
N HIS A 130 1.43 -11.50 -6.54
CA HIS A 130 0.88 -12.68 -5.89
C HIS A 130 -0.47 -12.33 -5.26
N GLN A 131 -1.56 -12.88 -5.82
CA GLN A 131 -2.86 -12.81 -5.17
C GLN A 131 -2.78 -13.48 -3.79
N ARG A 132 -3.47 -12.87 -2.83
CA ARG A 132 -3.42 -13.35 -1.44
C ARG A 132 -4.00 -14.76 -1.37
N SER A 133 -3.27 -15.69 -0.75
CA SER A 133 -3.72 -17.08 -0.55
C SER A 133 -5.17 -17.12 -0.04
N LEU A 134 -5.99 -17.96 -0.68
CA LEU A 134 -7.39 -18.18 -0.32
C LEU A 134 -7.55 -18.56 1.15
N GLU A 135 -6.60 -19.30 1.71
CA GLU A 135 -6.57 -19.69 3.13
C GLU A 135 -6.47 -18.46 4.04
N LYS A 136 -5.60 -17.50 3.71
CA LYS A 136 -5.46 -16.24 4.46
C LYS A 136 -6.72 -15.38 4.34
N SER A 137 -7.39 -15.44 3.19
CA SER A 137 -8.66 -14.74 2.96
C SER A 137 -9.82 -15.36 3.75
N LEU A 138 -9.90 -16.70 3.79
CA LEU A 138 -10.88 -17.47 4.58
C LEU A 138 -10.74 -17.20 6.07
N ASN A 139 -9.53 -17.30 6.61
CA ASN A 139 -9.29 -17.06 8.04
C ASN A 139 -9.71 -15.63 8.46
N ARG A 140 -9.52 -14.65 7.55
CA ARG A 140 -9.92 -13.25 7.80
C ARG A 140 -11.43 -12.99 7.60
N ALA A 141 -12.12 -13.81 6.82
CA ALA A 141 -13.57 -13.79 6.66
C ALA A 141 -14.29 -14.58 7.76
N LEU A 142 -13.59 -15.46 8.49
CA LEU A 142 -14.14 -16.31 9.55
C LEU A 142 -14.91 -15.53 10.62
N LEU A 143 -14.39 -14.35 11.01
CA LEU A 143 -15.10 -13.46 11.94
C LEU A 143 -16.44 -12.96 11.38
N ASP A 144 -16.50 -12.64 10.10
CA ASP A 144 -17.75 -12.18 9.47
C ASP A 144 -18.76 -13.33 9.37
N PHE A 145 -18.30 -14.54 9.03
CA PHE A 145 -19.13 -15.74 9.07
C PHE A 145 -19.65 -16.07 10.47
N GLY A 146 -18.83 -15.91 11.50
CA GLY A 146 -19.25 -16.09 12.90
C GLY A 146 -20.36 -15.10 13.30
N VAL A 147 -20.22 -13.83 12.92
CA VAL A 147 -21.26 -12.81 13.16
C VAL A 147 -22.55 -13.14 12.41
N LEU A 148 -22.44 -13.58 11.14
CA LEU A 148 -23.60 -14.01 10.35
C LEU A 148 -24.30 -15.24 10.96
N ALA A 149 -23.54 -16.19 11.51
CA ALA A 149 -24.11 -17.35 12.20
C ALA A 149 -24.90 -16.92 13.44
N ILE A 150 -24.36 -15.97 14.22
CA ILE A 150 -25.07 -15.39 15.37
C ILE A 150 -26.37 -14.72 14.93
N PHE A 151 -26.35 -13.92 13.85
CA PHE A 151 -27.56 -13.31 13.31
C PHE A 151 -28.59 -14.34 12.88
N ASN A 152 -28.17 -15.42 12.20
CA ASN A 152 -29.07 -16.50 11.82
C ASN A 152 -29.77 -17.11 13.04
N VAL A 153 -29.01 -17.43 14.09
CA VAL A 153 -29.57 -17.98 15.34
C VAL A 153 -30.53 -16.98 16.00
N LEU A 154 -30.16 -15.70 16.08
CA LEU A 154 -31.00 -14.67 16.69
C LEU A 154 -32.30 -14.44 15.92
N PHE A 155 -32.24 -14.35 14.59
CA PHE A 155 -33.44 -14.17 13.77
C PHE A 155 -34.32 -15.41 13.80
N PHE A 156 -33.73 -16.61 13.77
CA PHE A 156 -34.48 -17.85 13.88
C PHE A 156 -35.16 -17.98 15.25
N ALA A 157 -34.43 -17.74 16.34
CA ALA A 157 -35.00 -17.76 17.69
C ALA A 157 -36.08 -16.68 17.88
N GLY A 158 -35.84 -15.47 17.36
CA GLY A 158 -36.81 -14.38 17.37
C GLY A 158 -38.09 -14.72 16.61
N ALA A 159 -37.97 -15.29 15.41
CA ALA A 159 -39.11 -15.77 14.62
C ALA A 159 -39.85 -16.90 15.34
N PHE A 160 -39.12 -17.85 15.94
CA PHE A 160 -39.70 -18.95 16.71
C PHE A 160 -40.50 -18.44 17.92
N VAL A 161 -39.93 -17.51 18.70
CA VAL A 161 -40.64 -16.90 19.84
C VAL A 161 -41.84 -16.06 19.37
N ALA A 162 -41.71 -15.33 18.26
CA ALA A 162 -42.82 -14.59 17.67
C ALA A 162 -43.95 -15.54 17.26
N PHE A 163 -43.61 -16.69 16.66
CA PHE A 163 -44.58 -17.72 16.30
C PHE A 163 -45.25 -18.33 17.54
N LEU A 164 -44.52 -18.59 18.62
CA LEU A 164 -45.09 -19.07 19.89
C LEU A 164 -46.02 -18.05 20.57
N ARG A 165 -45.72 -16.76 20.43
CA ARG A 165 -46.57 -15.67 20.94
C ARG A 165 -47.74 -15.34 20.01
N TYR A 166 -47.68 -15.80 18.78
CA TYR A 166 -48.75 -15.67 17.81
C TYR A 166 -49.82 -16.72 18.11
N ASP A 167 -50.75 -16.36 19.00
CA ASP A 167 -51.95 -17.15 19.28
C ASP A 167 -52.84 -17.11 18.03
N LEU A 168 -52.97 -18.23 17.32
CA LEU A 168 -53.91 -18.41 16.21
C LEU A 168 -55.32 -18.51 16.80
N ARG A 169 -55.93 -17.37 17.13
CA ARG A 169 -57.36 -17.24 17.44
C ARG A 169 -58.04 -16.25 16.52
#